data_AF-A0A4T0QRH0-F1
#
_entry.id   AF-A0A4T0QRH0-F1
#
_cell.length_a   1.000
_cell.length_b   1.000
_cell.length_c   1.000
_cell.angle_alpha   90.00
_cell.angle_beta   90.00
_cell.angle_gamma   90.00
#
_symmetry.space_group_name_H-M   'P 1'
#
loop_
_entity.id
_entity.type
_entity.pdbx_description
1 polymer ?
#
loop_
_entity_poly.entity_id
_entity_poly.type
_entity_poly.pdbx_seq_one_letter_code
_entity_poly.pdbx_strand_id
1 'polypeptide(L)'
;MNKQLFHKFDVTSQTFYRSKLSAAFVNLKPIVPGHVLVIPQRNVDRFTSLSPEEVSDLFQAAQRVGKVVEHVWKSTALTLSIQDGVDSGQTVPHTHIHVLPRRPGDFPTNDQIYDELQKHNIQGDLEQLVREKKLKMDSDRQPRTLEEMNKEAEMLSQASNDTKIPIEINAEKTVLELKEQIQSINSDYPADRLRLIYSGKVLKDEQQLSTYNIASGNTVHLVKGAPKAPSAPTPAPSTPENNGVPSTLATGAGAHDSLIEQLGSTRVAGALSQQGVDLTSPTMMEDLMNSPGFSESLSRMMSDPAMLDQVLSSPQFASLPPERREHMRQTMQSPFFRQMMSNPETLRMMMQMQRSMGGGPPGGGQSFPPPGALGQPPNQQQQEEQQSQSQENPLAGLQNLQNMLGGAGAGGLGGLGGLGGLGGLGGLGGLGGFGGFGAQPQSSDSRPPEERFETQLSQLAGMGFTDAQKNIRALMATGGDVNAAVEYLFSM
;
A
#
# COMPACT_ATOMS: atom_id res chain seq x y z
N MET A 1 32.43 -2.89 -26.23
CA MET A 1 31.17 -2.94 -25.46
C MET A 1 30.99 -4.36 -24.95
N ASN A 2 30.58 -4.54 -23.69
CA ASN A 2 30.29 -5.88 -23.19
C ASN A 2 29.06 -6.44 -23.90
N LYS A 3 29.12 -7.73 -24.27
CA LYS A 3 28.03 -8.45 -24.93
C LYS A 3 26.80 -8.48 -24.01
N GLN A 4 25.62 -8.17 -24.53
CA GLN A 4 24.35 -8.39 -23.84
C GLN A 4 23.69 -9.64 -24.38
N LEU A 5 23.34 -10.52 -23.44
CA LEU A 5 22.62 -11.74 -23.75
C LEU A 5 21.19 -11.64 -23.23
N PHE A 6 20.27 -12.17 -24.04
CA PHE A 6 18.94 -12.57 -23.61
C PHE A 6 18.89 -14.09 -23.72
N HIS A 7 19.04 -14.79 -22.59
CA HIS A 7 19.34 -16.22 -22.56
C HIS A 7 20.62 -16.53 -23.37
N LYS A 8 20.47 -17.12 -24.56
CA LYS A 8 21.57 -17.42 -25.50
C LYS A 8 21.67 -16.43 -26.67
N PHE A 9 20.67 -15.54 -26.84
CA PHE A 9 20.61 -14.60 -27.96
C PHE A 9 21.48 -13.39 -27.68
N ASP A 10 22.33 -13.03 -28.65
CA ASP A 10 23.04 -11.75 -28.61
C ASP A 10 22.07 -10.64 -29.00
N VAL A 11 21.76 -9.77 -28.03
CA VAL A 11 20.87 -8.61 -28.21
C VAL A 11 21.64 -7.28 -28.10
N THR A 12 22.96 -7.31 -28.22
CA THR A 12 23.84 -6.16 -27.92
C THR A 12 23.49 -4.92 -28.75
N SER A 13 23.28 -5.08 -30.06
CA SER A 13 22.95 -3.97 -30.96
C SER A 13 21.49 -3.50 -30.86
N GLN A 14 20.60 -4.33 -30.29
CA GLN A 14 19.19 -4.00 -30.06
C GLN A 14 18.97 -3.33 -28.69
N THR A 15 19.99 -3.33 -27.84
CA THR A 15 19.92 -2.78 -26.48
C THR A 15 20.06 -1.27 -26.51
N PHE A 16 19.06 -0.56 -25.99
CA PHE A 16 19.03 0.92 -25.96
C PHE A 16 19.16 1.51 -24.56
N TYR A 17 19.00 0.69 -23.51
CA TYR A 17 19.14 1.11 -22.12
C TYR A 17 19.90 0.06 -21.30
N ARG A 18 20.72 0.54 -20.35
CA ARG A 18 21.45 -0.30 -19.38
C ARG A 18 21.52 0.41 -18.04
N SER A 19 21.25 -0.33 -16.97
CA SER A 19 21.54 0.06 -15.59
C SER A 19 22.70 -0.80 -15.06
N LYS A 20 22.89 -0.84 -13.73
CA LYS A 20 23.88 -1.72 -13.11
C LYS A 20 23.49 -3.20 -13.21
N LEU A 21 22.20 -3.51 -13.03
CA LEU A 21 21.72 -4.89 -12.92
C LEU A 21 20.70 -5.28 -14.01
N SER A 22 20.29 -4.34 -14.87
CA SER A 22 19.28 -4.56 -15.90
C SER A 22 19.68 -3.98 -17.26
N ALA A 23 18.96 -4.38 -18.30
CA ALA A 23 19.06 -3.86 -19.66
C ALA A 23 17.68 -3.83 -20.32
N ALA A 24 17.50 -2.97 -21.34
CA ALA A 24 16.31 -2.99 -22.18
C ALA A 24 16.65 -2.97 -23.66
N PHE A 25 15.89 -3.72 -24.45
CA PHE A 25 16.11 -3.90 -25.87
C PHE A 25 14.78 -4.01 -26.64
N VAL A 26 14.84 -3.76 -27.94
CA VAL A 26 13.65 -3.78 -28.80
C VAL A 26 13.21 -5.20 -29.15
N ASN A 27 11.90 -5.42 -29.29
CA ASN A 27 11.34 -6.77 -29.52
C ASN A 27 11.46 -7.19 -31.01
N LEU A 28 11.73 -8.46 -31.31
CA LEU A 28 11.75 -8.97 -32.69
C LEU A 28 10.37 -8.90 -33.37
N LYS A 29 9.31 -9.15 -32.59
CA LYS A 29 7.91 -9.12 -33.04
C LYS A 29 7.08 -8.30 -32.06
N PRO A 30 7.09 -6.97 -32.19
CA PRO A 30 6.31 -6.12 -31.31
C PRO A 30 4.80 -6.42 -31.46
N ILE A 31 4.09 -6.43 -30.33
CA ILE A 31 2.63 -6.64 -30.28
C ILE A 31 1.93 -5.34 -30.66
N VAL A 32 2.44 -4.23 -30.13
CA VAL A 32 2.13 -2.85 -30.48
C VAL A 32 3.42 -2.09 -30.80
N PRO A 33 3.39 -1.02 -31.62
CA PRO A 33 4.56 -0.17 -31.83
C PRO A 33 5.16 0.31 -30.50
N GLY A 34 6.48 0.16 -30.33
CA GLY A 34 7.16 0.51 -29.08
C GLY A 34 7.12 -0.57 -28.00
N HIS A 35 6.61 -1.78 -28.30
CA HIS A 35 6.76 -2.94 -27.41
C HIS A 35 8.23 -3.33 -27.28
N VAL A 36 8.78 -3.13 -26.08
CA VAL A 36 10.17 -3.45 -25.71
C VAL A 36 10.22 -4.42 -24.53
N LEU A 37 11.40 -5.01 -24.30
CA LEU A 37 11.65 -5.93 -23.19
C LEU A 37 12.67 -5.34 -22.22
N VAL A 38 12.44 -5.51 -20.92
CA VAL A 38 13.38 -5.15 -19.84
C VAL A 38 13.77 -6.42 -19.11
N ILE A 39 15.08 -6.63 -18.96
CA ILE A 39 15.66 -7.87 -18.44
C ILE A 39 16.69 -7.60 -17.36
N PRO A 40 16.89 -8.51 -16.39
CA PRO A 40 18.09 -8.51 -15.57
C PRO A 40 19.31 -8.82 -16.45
N GLN A 41 20.49 -8.35 -16.05
CA GLN A 41 21.75 -8.69 -16.72
C GLN A 41 22.16 -10.13 -16.43
N ARG A 42 21.89 -10.60 -15.22
CA ARG A 42 22.07 -12.00 -14.84
C ARG A 42 20.98 -12.83 -15.50
N ASN A 43 21.38 -13.90 -16.19
CA ASN A 43 20.43 -14.83 -16.80
C ASN A 43 19.72 -15.66 -15.71
N VAL A 44 18.44 -15.37 -15.50
CA VAL A 44 17.60 -16.00 -14.47
C VAL A 44 16.25 -16.37 -15.06
N ASP A 45 15.90 -17.65 -15.05
CA ASP A 45 14.69 -18.15 -15.71
C ASP A 45 13.40 -17.69 -15.04
N ARG A 46 13.38 -17.59 -13.70
CA ARG A 46 12.19 -17.29 -12.90
C ARG A 46 12.33 -15.98 -12.13
N PHE A 47 11.25 -15.21 -12.07
CA PHE A 47 11.20 -13.95 -11.33
C PHE A 47 11.53 -14.15 -9.84
N THR A 48 11.05 -15.25 -9.25
CA THR A 48 11.29 -15.62 -7.84
C THR A 48 12.76 -15.90 -7.52
N SER A 49 13.62 -16.04 -8.54
CA SER A 49 15.06 -16.30 -8.38
C SER A 49 15.92 -15.02 -8.47
N LEU A 50 15.30 -13.85 -8.60
CA LEU A 50 15.96 -12.55 -8.54
C LEU A 50 16.26 -12.15 -7.09
N SER A 51 17.38 -11.46 -6.89
CA SER A 51 17.66 -10.82 -5.60
C SER A 51 16.78 -9.58 -5.40
N PRO A 52 16.58 -9.10 -4.15
CA PRO A 52 15.84 -7.86 -3.89
C PRO A 52 16.42 -6.64 -4.63
N GLU A 53 17.74 -6.59 -4.81
CA GLU A 53 18.44 -5.53 -5.55
C GLU A 53 18.11 -5.59 -7.04
N GLU A 54 18.09 -6.80 -7.62
CA GLU A 54 17.73 -7.01 -9.01
C GLU A 54 16.26 -6.69 -9.26
N VAL A 55 15.35 -7.09 -8.37
CA VAL A 55 13.92 -6.74 -8.46
C VAL A 55 13.76 -5.22 -8.46
N SER A 56 14.42 -4.52 -7.53
CA SER A 56 14.35 -3.06 -7.45
C SER A 56 14.89 -2.38 -8.71
N ASP A 57 16.08 -2.77 -9.17
CA ASP A 57 16.69 -2.20 -10.38
C ASP A 57 15.88 -2.52 -11.64
N LEU A 58 15.32 -3.73 -11.76
CA LEU A 58 14.50 -4.17 -12.89
C LEU A 58 13.22 -3.34 -13.03
N PHE A 59 12.48 -3.12 -11.95
CA PHE A 59 11.27 -2.29 -11.99
C PHE A 59 11.57 -0.80 -12.14
N GLN A 60 12.68 -0.30 -11.58
CA GLN A 60 13.14 1.07 -11.86
C GLN A 60 13.52 1.25 -13.33
N ALA A 61 14.19 0.26 -13.93
CA ALA A 61 14.49 0.25 -15.35
C ALA A 61 13.19 0.23 -16.18
N ALA A 62 12.23 -0.64 -15.85
CA ALA A 62 10.93 -0.70 -16.52
C ALA A 62 10.15 0.62 -16.42
N GLN A 63 10.19 1.30 -15.27
CA GLN A 63 9.56 2.61 -15.11
C GLN A 63 10.21 3.67 -16.03
N ARG A 64 11.55 3.71 -16.11
CA ARG A 64 12.26 4.67 -16.96
C ARG A 64 12.01 4.39 -18.44
N VAL A 65 12.16 3.13 -18.84
CA VAL A 65 11.88 2.67 -20.20
C VAL A 65 10.44 2.96 -20.60
N GLY A 66 9.49 2.70 -19.70
CA GLY A 66 8.07 3.02 -19.85
C GLY A 66 7.84 4.48 -20.22
N LYS A 67 8.43 5.42 -19.47
CA LYS A 67 8.33 6.86 -19.77
C LYS A 67 8.87 7.22 -21.15
N VAL A 68 9.98 6.60 -21.55
CA VAL A 68 10.61 6.86 -22.85
C VAL A 68 9.72 6.35 -23.98
N VAL A 69 9.26 5.09 -23.92
CA VAL A 69 8.41 4.53 -24.96
C VAL A 69 7.06 5.26 -25.02
N GLU A 70 6.50 5.66 -23.88
CA GLU A 70 5.27 6.45 -23.86
C GLU A 70 5.46 7.81 -24.54
N HIS A 71 6.59 8.47 -24.30
CA HIS A 71 6.91 9.75 -24.93
C HIS A 71 7.16 9.63 -26.44
N VAL A 72 7.99 8.67 -26.87
CA VAL A 72 8.36 8.47 -28.28
C VAL A 72 7.14 8.08 -29.10
N TRP A 73 6.36 7.13 -28.59
CA TRP A 73 5.12 6.68 -29.21
C TRP A 73 3.90 7.41 -28.66
N LYS A 74 3.99 8.67 -28.21
CA LYS A 74 2.85 9.55 -27.87
C LYS A 74 1.64 8.80 -27.30
N SER A 75 1.90 7.90 -26.36
CA SER A 75 0.90 7.02 -25.81
C SER A 75 0.35 7.62 -24.52
N THR A 76 -0.75 7.08 -24.03
CA THR A 76 -1.43 7.65 -22.84
C THR A 76 -1.43 6.70 -21.65
N ALA A 77 -0.96 5.47 -21.85
CA ALA A 77 -0.86 4.45 -20.83
C ALA A 77 0.22 3.42 -21.21
N LEU A 78 0.51 2.51 -20.28
CA LEU A 78 1.43 1.38 -20.46
C LEU A 78 0.77 0.09 -19.96
N THR A 79 1.02 -1.01 -20.65
CA THR A 79 0.84 -2.36 -20.11
C THR A 79 2.22 -2.90 -19.74
N LEU A 80 2.38 -3.31 -18.47
CA LEU A 80 3.54 -4.04 -17.98
C LEU A 80 3.11 -5.49 -17.72
N SER A 81 3.82 -6.45 -18.30
CA SER A 81 3.49 -7.87 -18.13
C SER A 81 4.74 -8.72 -17.93
N ILE A 82 4.65 -9.72 -17.05
CA ILE A 82 5.68 -10.72 -16.81
C ILE A 82 5.03 -12.08 -16.97
N GLN A 83 5.54 -12.89 -17.88
CA GLN A 83 5.19 -14.30 -18.03
C GLN A 83 6.25 -15.11 -17.28
N ASP A 84 6.05 -15.28 -15.96
CA ASP A 84 6.96 -16.04 -15.09
C ASP A 84 6.67 -17.56 -15.14
N GLY A 85 7.39 -18.27 -16.00
CA GLY A 85 7.27 -19.73 -16.17
C GLY A 85 6.41 -20.14 -17.37
N VAL A 86 6.62 -21.37 -17.85
CA VAL A 86 6.03 -21.88 -19.11
C VAL A 86 4.50 -21.81 -19.14
N ASP A 87 3.82 -22.10 -18.03
CA ASP A 87 2.36 -22.10 -17.94
C ASP A 87 1.75 -20.69 -18.02
N SER A 88 2.56 -19.66 -17.74
CA SER A 88 2.17 -18.25 -17.91
C SER A 88 2.45 -17.70 -19.32
N GLY A 89 3.01 -18.53 -20.21
CA GLY A 89 3.38 -18.16 -21.57
C GLY A 89 4.85 -17.80 -21.78
N GLN A 90 5.73 -18.12 -20.82
CA GLN A 90 7.15 -17.85 -20.97
C GLN A 90 7.78 -18.72 -22.07
N THR A 91 8.46 -18.08 -23.02
CA THR A 91 9.08 -18.77 -24.16
C THR A 91 10.60 -18.78 -24.14
N VAL A 92 11.19 -17.70 -23.62
CA VAL A 92 12.64 -17.63 -23.41
C VAL A 92 12.87 -17.76 -21.91
N PRO A 93 13.65 -18.77 -21.45
CA PRO A 93 13.97 -18.98 -20.05
C PRO A 93 15.01 -17.93 -19.61
N HIS A 94 14.50 -16.72 -19.42
CA HIS A 94 15.17 -15.55 -18.88
C HIS A 94 14.07 -14.55 -18.53
N THR A 95 13.94 -14.18 -17.26
CA THR A 95 12.94 -13.24 -16.75
C THR A 95 12.96 -11.94 -17.55
N HIS A 96 11.80 -11.51 -18.03
CA HIS A 96 11.66 -10.27 -18.79
C HIS A 96 10.32 -9.61 -18.51
N ILE A 97 10.33 -8.29 -18.44
CA ILE A 97 9.12 -7.45 -18.38
C ILE A 97 8.83 -6.98 -19.80
N HIS A 98 7.64 -7.30 -20.28
CA HIS A 98 7.08 -6.67 -21.47
C HIS A 98 6.61 -5.26 -21.11
N VAL A 99 7.08 -4.26 -21.86
CA VAL A 99 6.63 -2.87 -21.73
C VAL A 99 5.95 -2.48 -23.04
N LEU A 100 4.62 -2.28 -22.98
CA LEU A 100 3.80 -1.99 -24.15
C LEU A 100 3.13 -0.62 -24.00
N PRO A 101 3.50 0.41 -24.79
CA PRO A 101 2.79 1.68 -24.83
C PRO A 101 1.37 1.50 -25.41
N ARG A 102 0.38 2.09 -24.74
CA ARG A 102 -1.05 1.91 -25.02
C ARG A 102 -1.73 3.20 -25.42
N ARG A 103 -2.64 3.13 -26.38
CA ARG A 103 -3.46 4.26 -26.86
C ARG A 103 -4.92 3.83 -27.02
N PRO A 104 -5.89 4.75 -26.89
CA PRO A 104 -7.28 4.45 -27.21
C PRO A 104 -7.42 3.86 -28.62
N GLY A 105 -8.07 2.71 -28.73
CA GLY A 105 -8.31 2.04 -30.02
C GLY A 105 -7.13 1.27 -30.59
N ASP A 106 -6.05 1.04 -29.82
CA ASP A 106 -4.95 0.17 -30.24
C ASP A 106 -5.37 -1.31 -30.37
N PHE A 107 -6.39 -1.73 -29.62
CA PHE A 107 -7.13 -2.97 -29.79
C PHE A 107 -8.64 -2.71 -29.82
N PRO A 108 -9.41 -3.49 -30.60
CA PRO A 108 -10.88 -3.50 -30.55
C PRO A 108 -11.44 -3.78 -29.15
N THR A 109 -10.77 -4.65 -28.40
CA THR A 109 -11.11 -4.97 -27.01
C THR A 109 -9.82 -5.04 -26.21
N ASN A 110 -9.76 -4.32 -25.07
CA ASN A 110 -8.52 -4.16 -24.32
C ASN A 110 -7.88 -5.49 -23.90
N ASP A 111 -8.70 -6.50 -23.58
CA ASP A 111 -8.23 -7.81 -23.12
C ASP A 111 -7.61 -8.68 -24.22
N GLN A 112 -7.76 -8.32 -25.51
CA GLN A 112 -7.10 -9.05 -26.61
C GLN A 112 -5.57 -9.00 -26.52
N ILE A 113 -5.02 -8.04 -25.76
CA ILE A 113 -3.58 -7.99 -25.49
C ILE A 113 -3.08 -9.25 -24.77
N TYR A 114 -3.91 -9.90 -23.93
CA TYR A 114 -3.55 -11.13 -23.23
C TYR A 114 -3.48 -12.32 -24.19
N ASP A 115 -4.42 -12.42 -25.12
CA ASP A 115 -4.38 -13.42 -26.18
C ASP A 115 -3.12 -13.26 -27.03
N GLU A 116 -2.78 -12.01 -27.40
CA GLU A 116 -1.58 -11.72 -28.17
C GLU A 116 -0.28 -12.03 -27.43
N LEU A 117 -0.22 -11.77 -26.12
CA LEU A 117 0.91 -12.17 -25.27
C LEU A 117 1.03 -13.69 -25.17
N GLN A 118 -0.08 -14.43 -25.15
CA GLN A 118 -0.08 -15.90 -25.04
C GLN A 118 0.25 -16.59 -26.38
N LYS A 119 -0.21 -16.04 -27.52
CA LYS A 119 0.09 -16.55 -28.88
C LYS A 119 1.58 -16.56 -29.21
N HIS A 120 2.39 -15.81 -28.49
CA HIS A 120 3.83 -15.81 -28.67
C HIS A 120 4.54 -17.09 -28.17
N ASN A 121 3.80 -18.05 -27.58
CA ASN A 121 4.29 -19.37 -27.18
C ASN A 121 4.99 -20.12 -28.32
N ILE A 122 6.33 -20.07 -28.32
CA ILE A 122 7.14 -21.05 -29.02
C ILE A 122 7.11 -22.33 -28.17
N GLN A 123 6.16 -23.21 -28.42
CA GLN A 123 6.24 -24.58 -27.91
C GLN A 123 7.31 -25.34 -28.70
N GLY A 124 8.46 -25.57 -28.06
CA GLY A 124 9.51 -26.46 -28.55
C GLY A 124 10.93 -25.94 -28.35
N ASP A 125 11.90 -26.86 -28.39
CA ASP A 125 13.32 -26.56 -28.31
C ASP A 125 13.73 -25.64 -29.47
N LEU A 126 14.07 -24.39 -29.15
CA LEU A 126 14.33 -23.35 -30.14
C LEU A 126 15.48 -23.73 -31.09
N GLU A 127 16.45 -24.52 -30.59
CA GLU A 127 17.55 -25.06 -31.40
C GLU A 127 17.04 -26.08 -32.44
N GLN A 128 16.05 -26.90 -32.09
CA GLN A 128 15.44 -27.87 -33.00
C GLN A 128 14.52 -27.20 -34.03
N LEU A 129 13.75 -26.19 -33.62
CA LEU A 129 12.84 -25.44 -34.49
C LEU A 129 13.57 -24.61 -35.56
N VAL A 130 14.75 -24.05 -35.23
CA VAL A 130 15.64 -23.37 -36.19
C VAL A 130 16.28 -24.38 -37.15
N ARG A 131 16.63 -25.58 -36.68
CA ARG A 131 17.26 -26.64 -37.47
C ARG A 131 16.30 -27.32 -38.46
N GLU A 132 15.04 -27.49 -38.06
CA GLU A 132 14.02 -28.22 -38.84
C GLU A 132 13.14 -27.33 -39.74
N LYS A 133 13.33 -25.99 -39.75
CA LYS A 133 12.46 -25.02 -40.46
C LYS A 133 10.96 -25.19 -40.15
N LYS A 134 10.63 -25.73 -38.97
CA LYS A 134 9.26 -25.99 -38.51
C LYS A 134 8.82 -25.01 -37.42
N LEU A 135 9.19 -23.74 -37.55
CA LEU A 135 8.52 -22.66 -36.84
C LEU A 135 7.07 -22.61 -37.34
N LYS A 136 6.15 -23.34 -36.68
CA LYS A 136 4.72 -22.99 -36.73
C LYS A 136 4.54 -21.77 -35.84
N MET A 137 4.93 -20.62 -36.39
CA MET A 137 4.74 -19.29 -35.83
C MET A 137 3.29 -18.90 -36.07
N ASP A 138 2.43 -19.09 -35.07
CA ASP A 138 0.99 -18.86 -35.21
C ASP A 138 0.61 -17.39 -34.94
N SER A 139 1.29 -16.45 -35.58
CA SER A 139 0.83 -15.05 -35.63
C SER A 139 1.11 -14.46 -37.00
N ASP A 140 0.10 -13.84 -37.62
CA ASP A 140 0.20 -13.12 -38.89
C ASP A 140 1.25 -11.98 -38.89
N ARG A 141 1.83 -11.65 -37.73
CA ARG A 141 2.92 -10.68 -37.58
C ARG A 141 4.26 -11.24 -38.08
N GLN A 142 4.85 -10.53 -39.06
CA GLN A 142 6.19 -10.83 -39.58
C GLN A 142 7.29 -10.34 -38.61
N PRO A 143 8.39 -11.09 -38.46
CA PRO A 143 9.55 -10.62 -37.70
C PRO A 143 10.19 -9.41 -38.38
N ARG A 144 10.64 -8.45 -37.57
CA ARG A 144 11.39 -7.29 -38.06
C ARG A 144 12.80 -7.68 -38.49
N THR A 145 13.37 -6.88 -39.39
CA THR A 145 14.78 -7.01 -39.76
C THR A 145 15.69 -6.48 -38.65
N LEU A 146 16.93 -6.96 -38.61
CA LEU A 146 17.93 -6.48 -37.66
C LEU A 146 18.21 -4.97 -37.84
N GLU A 147 18.17 -4.48 -39.08
CA GLU A 147 18.39 -3.07 -39.39
C GLU A 147 17.29 -2.19 -38.80
N GLU A 148 16.01 -2.58 -38.94
CA GLU A 148 14.88 -1.87 -38.34
C GLU A 148 14.97 -1.85 -36.82
N MET A 149 15.31 -2.99 -36.21
CA MET A 149 15.50 -3.09 -34.77
C MET A 149 16.62 -2.19 -34.28
N ASN A 150 17.76 -2.14 -34.99
CA ASN A 150 18.89 -1.29 -34.61
C ASN A 150 18.53 0.19 -34.74
N LYS A 151 17.78 0.60 -35.78
CA LYS A 151 17.29 1.98 -35.94
C LYS A 151 16.35 2.36 -34.80
N GLU A 152 15.44 1.47 -34.40
CA GLU A 152 14.55 1.72 -33.26
C GLU A 152 15.31 1.80 -31.94
N ALA A 153 16.28 0.91 -31.72
CA ALA A 153 17.14 0.95 -30.53
C ALA A 153 17.96 2.24 -30.46
N GLU A 154 18.48 2.73 -31.60
CA GLU A 154 19.19 4.00 -31.67
C GLU A 154 18.27 5.19 -31.37
N MET A 155 17.08 5.23 -31.98
CA MET A 155 16.05 6.25 -31.69
C MET A 155 15.69 6.25 -30.19
N LEU A 156 15.48 5.07 -29.61
CA LEU A 156 15.14 4.93 -28.20
C LEU A 156 16.28 5.28 -27.27
N SER A 157 17.51 4.96 -27.64
CA SER A 157 18.71 5.36 -26.90
C SER A 157 18.83 6.88 -26.89
N GLN A 158 18.60 7.54 -28.02
CA GLN A 158 18.58 9.01 -28.09
C GLN A 158 17.46 9.63 -27.24
N ALA A 159 16.29 8.99 -27.18
CA ALA A 159 15.17 9.46 -26.36
C ALA A 159 15.30 9.12 -24.87
N SER A 160 15.97 8.01 -24.52
CA SER A 160 16.16 7.52 -23.14
C SER A 160 17.37 8.12 -22.45
N ASN A 161 18.40 8.46 -23.20
CA ASN A 161 19.50 9.27 -22.70
C ASN A 161 18.97 10.68 -22.55
N ASP A 162 18.29 10.93 -21.43
CA ASP A 162 17.91 12.25 -20.93
C ASP A 162 18.93 13.29 -21.42
N THR A 163 18.52 13.97 -22.48
CA THR A 163 19.03 15.21 -23.06
C THR A 163 20.51 15.50 -22.80
N LYS A 164 21.43 14.86 -23.52
CA LYS A 164 22.72 15.52 -23.77
C LYS A 164 22.41 16.74 -24.64
N ILE A 165 22.23 17.89 -24.02
CA ILE A 165 22.06 19.16 -24.73
C ILE A 165 23.46 19.54 -25.22
N PRO A 166 23.75 19.50 -26.53
CA PRO A 166 25.01 20.02 -27.04
C PRO A 166 24.99 21.53 -26.84
N ILE A 167 25.92 22.03 -26.03
CA ILE A 167 26.04 23.46 -25.74
C ILE A 167 27.44 23.91 -26.10
N GLU A 168 27.49 24.92 -26.96
CA GLU A 168 28.69 25.69 -27.23
C GLU A 168 28.61 26.98 -26.41
N ILE A 169 29.54 27.14 -25.47
CA ILE A 169 29.59 28.28 -24.58
C ILE A 169 31.05 28.66 -24.29
N ASN A 170 31.34 29.96 -24.22
CA ASN A 170 32.65 30.46 -23.87
C ASN A 170 32.92 30.25 -22.37
N ALA A 171 34.12 29.77 -22.01
CA ALA A 171 34.53 29.52 -20.63
C ALA A 171 34.57 30.79 -19.74
N GLU A 172 34.60 31.98 -20.34
CA GLU A 172 34.55 33.26 -19.62
C GLU A 172 33.13 33.62 -19.14
N LYS A 173 32.10 32.97 -19.66
CA LYS A 173 30.71 33.17 -19.21
C LYS A 173 30.48 32.60 -17.82
N THR A 174 29.47 33.16 -17.16
CA THR A 174 28.99 32.73 -15.86
C THR A 174 28.14 31.47 -15.96
N VAL A 175 27.99 30.76 -14.84
CA VAL A 175 27.09 29.60 -14.73
C VAL A 175 25.63 30.00 -14.93
N LEU A 176 25.23 31.22 -14.55
CA LEU A 176 23.89 31.74 -14.81
C LEU A 176 23.58 31.81 -16.32
N GLU A 177 24.49 32.38 -17.10
CA GLU A 177 24.33 32.49 -18.56
C GLU A 177 24.27 31.10 -19.22
N LEU A 178 25.00 30.11 -18.68
CA LEU A 178 24.86 28.71 -19.12
C LEU A 178 23.46 28.16 -18.84
N LYS A 179 22.89 28.43 -17.66
CA LYS A 179 21.53 28.00 -17.32
C LYS A 179 20.47 28.68 -18.18
N GLU A 180 20.64 29.97 -18.47
CA GLU A 180 19.74 30.71 -19.38
C GLU A 180 19.82 30.15 -20.81
N GLN A 181 21.02 29.78 -21.28
CA GLN A 181 21.20 29.13 -22.57
C GLN A 181 20.60 27.72 -22.60
N ILE A 182 20.66 26.97 -21.49
CA ILE A 182 19.95 25.69 -21.36
C ILE A 182 18.43 25.90 -21.44
N GLN A 183 17.92 26.91 -20.74
CA GLN A 183 16.49 27.25 -20.72
C GLN A 183 15.99 27.68 -22.11
N SER A 184 16.79 28.40 -22.89
CA SER A 184 16.40 28.81 -24.25
C SER A 184 16.36 27.64 -25.23
N ILE A 185 17.18 26.60 -25.03
CA ILE A 185 17.17 25.38 -25.83
C ILE A 185 16.02 24.45 -25.40
N ASN A 186 15.73 24.38 -24.10
CA ASN A 186 14.65 23.55 -23.58
C ASN A 186 13.91 24.25 -22.42
N SER A 187 12.65 24.60 -22.70
CA SER A 187 11.77 25.35 -21.80
C SER A 187 11.32 24.59 -20.55
N ASP A 188 11.51 23.26 -20.50
CA ASP A 188 11.15 22.43 -19.33
C ASP A 188 12.12 22.64 -18.14
N TYR A 189 13.24 23.34 -18.40
CA TYR A 189 14.35 23.61 -17.50
C TYR A 189 14.51 25.11 -17.24
N PRO A 190 13.70 25.71 -16.36
CA PRO A 190 13.83 27.14 -16.08
C PRO A 190 15.10 27.39 -15.25
N ALA A 191 15.87 28.43 -15.58
CA ALA A 191 17.22 28.68 -15.06
C ALA A 191 17.26 28.79 -13.52
N ASP A 192 16.19 29.32 -12.92
CA ASP A 192 16.01 29.45 -11.47
C ASP A 192 15.92 28.10 -10.74
N ARG A 193 15.49 27.04 -11.44
CA ARG A 193 15.37 25.67 -10.91
C ARG A 193 16.47 24.76 -11.40
N LEU A 194 17.48 25.27 -12.09
CA LEU A 194 18.57 24.43 -12.58
C LEU A 194 19.70 24.34 -11.56
N ARG A 195 20.16 23.12 -11.30
CA ARG A 195 21.42 22.84 -10.60
C ARG A 195 22.34 22.09 -11.56
N LEU A 196 23.52 22.67 -11.77
CA LEU A 196 24.55 22.07 -12.61
C LEU A 196 25.64 21.49 -11.69
N ILE A 197 26.07 20.26 -11.97
CA ILE A 197 27.02 19.51 -11.16
C ILE A 197 28.16 19.04 -12.06
N TYR A 198 29.38 19.39 -11.70
CA TYR A 198 30.58 18.98 -12.43
C TYR A 198 31.68 18.58 -11.45
N SER A 199 32.26 17.40 -11.66
CA SER A 199 33.32 16.84 -10.80
C SER A 199 32.94 16.85 -9.29
N GLY A 200 31.69 16.49 -8.98
CA GLY A 200 31.17 16.45 -7.61
C GLY A 200 30.88 17.81 -6.97
N LYS A 201 31.08 18.93 -7.69
CA LYS A 201 30.79 20.29 -7.20
C LYS A 201 29.53 20.84 -7.86
N VAL A 202 28.66 21.45 -7.05
CA VAL A 202 27.53 22.24 -7.57
C VAL A 202 28.07 23.59 -8.05
N LEU A 203 27.81 23.91 -9.32
CA LEU A 203 28.21 25.16 -9.94
C LEU A 203 27.40 26.33 -9.37
N LYS A 204 28.07 27.42 -9.00
CA LYS A 204 27.48 28.65 -8.45
C LYS A 204 27.24 29.68 -9.56
N ASP A 205 26.08 30.33 -9.53
CA ASP A 205 25.60 31.22 -10.60
C ASP A 205 26.56 32.38 -10.91
N GLU A 206 27.21 32.93 -9.88
CA GLU A 206 28.10 34.09 -9.99
C GLU A 206 29.51 33.73 -10.47
N GLN A 207 29.85 32.44 -10.52
CA GLN A 207 31.18 31.99 -10.88
C GLN A 207 31.30 31.70 -12.38
N GLN A 208 32.49 31.96 -12.93
CA GLN A 208 32.80 31.65 -14.33
C GLN A 208 33.01 30.15 -14.52
N LEU A 209 32.67 29.66 -15.72
CA LEU A 209 32.87 28.26 -16.09
C LEU A 209 34.36 27.84 -16.04
N SER A 210 35.27 28.76 -16.37
CA SER A 210 36.72 28.60 -16.27
C SER A 210 37.19 28.17 -14.87
N THR A 211 36.51 28.64 -13.80
CA THR A 211 36.86 28.32 -12.40
C THR A 211 36.72 26.84 -12.08
N TYR A 212 35.90 26.13 -12.85
CA TYR A 212 35.58 24.73 -12.63
C TYR A 212 36.39 23.77 -13.50
N ASN A 213 37.31 24.27 -14.35
CA ASN A 213 38.11 23.46 -15.27
C ASN A 213 37.24 22.53 -16.14
N ILE A 214 36.16 23.07 -16.69
CA ILE A 214 35.29 22.35 -17.63
C ILE A 214 35.98 22.34 -19.00
N ALA A 215 36.45 21.18 -19.45
CA ALA A 215 37.08 21.03 -20.76
C ALA A 215 36.05 20.71 -21.86
N SER A 216 36.40 21.01 -23.11
CA SER A 216 35.58 20.64 -24.27
C SER A 216 35.38 19.12 -24.34
N GLY A 217 34.15 18.69 -24.62
CA GLY A 217 33.75 17.28 -24.66
C GLY A 217 33.36 16.67 -23.31
N ASN A 218 33.51 17.42 -22.20
CA ASN A 218 33.11 16.92 -20.89
C ASN A 218 31.60 17.08 -20.64
N THR A 219 31.04 16.15 -19.86
CA THR A 219 29.61 16.16 -19.51
C THR A 219 29.40 16.83 -18.15
N VAL A 220 28.47 17.79 -18.10
CA VAL A 220 27.98 18.42 -16.86
C VAL A 220 26.62 17.80 -16.53
N HIS A 221 26.44 17.35 -15.29
CA HIS A 221 25.18 16.77 -14.86
C HIS A 221 24.18 17.89 -14.52
N LEU A 222 22.98 17.79 -15.09
CA LEU A 222 21.87 18.71 -14.87
C LEU A 222 20.85 18.07 -13.92
N VAL A 223 20.43 18.79 -12.88
CA VAL A 223 19.41 18.35 -11.94
C VAL A 223 18.38 19.46 -11.73
N LYS A 224 17.08 19.13 -11.73
CA LYS A 224 16.00 20.05 -11.41
C LYS A 224 15.90 20.25 -9.89
N GLY A 225 16.14 21.46 -9.43
CA GLY A 225 16.01 21.88 -8.04
C GLY A 225 14.55 22.11 -7.63
N ALA A 226 14.28 21.94 -6.33
CA ALA A 226 13.01 22.33 -5.73
C ALA A 226 12.79 23.86 -5.85
N PRO A 227 11.53 24.33 -5.96
CA PRO A 227 11.25 25.76 -6.07
C PRO A 227 11.85 26.53 -4.89
N LYS A 228 12.61 27.59 -5.20
CA LYS A 228 13.15 28.50 -4.20
C LYS A 228 11.95 29.23 -3.56
N ALA A 229 11.74 29.05 -2.26
CA ALA A 229 10.75 29.83 -1.52
C ALA A 229 11.09 31.32 -1.72
N PRO A 230 10.09 32.20 -1.94
CA PRO A 230 10.34 33.61 -2.17
C PRO A 230 11.08 34.18 -0.95
N SER A 231 12.26 34.73 -1.21
CA SER A 231 13.03 35.46 -0.21
C SER A 231 12.20 36.65 0.26
N ALA A 232 11.76 36.59 1.52
CA ALA A 232 11.09 37.70 2.17
C ALA A 232 11.98 38.95 2.10
N PRO A 233 11.41 40.15 1.85
CA PRO A 233 12.17 41.38 1.78
C PRO A 233 12.82 41.70 3.13
N THR A 234 14.09 42.09 3.08
CA THR A 234 14.91 42.50 4.22
C THR A 234 14.23 43.66 4.99
N PRO A 235 14.02 43.57 6.31
CA PRO A 235 13.54 44.72 7.09
C PRO A 235 14.67 45.75 7.24
N ALA A 236 14.31 47.02 7.11
CA ALA A 236 15.19 48.17 7.37
C ALA A 236 15.65 48.21 8.85
N PRO A 237 16.79 48.86 9.17
CA PRO A 237 17.36 48.84 10.52
C PRO A 237 16.55 49.74 11.47
N SER A 238 16.01 49.16 12.54
CA SER A 238 15.45 49.90 13.67
C SER A 238 16.46 50.02 14.81
N THR A 239 16.49 51.21 15.42
CA THR A 239 17.30 51.60 16.56
C THR A 239 17.03 50.76 17.83
N PRO A 240 18.01 50.59 18.73
CA PRO A 240 17.90 49.69 19.87
C PRO A 240 17.19 50.35 21.05
N GLU A 241 16.12 49.73 21.53
CA GLU A 241 15.61 49.96 22.89
C GLU A 241 15.74 48.68 23.73
N ASN A 242 16.21 48.92 24.94
CA ASN A 242 16.77 48.01 25.91
C ASN A 242 15.63 47.41 26.75
N ASN A 243 15.51 46.07 26.81
CA ASN A 243 14.89 45.44 27.97
C ASN A 243 15.29 43.95 28.13
N GLY A 244 16.15 43.72 29.12
CA GLY A 244 16.04 42.64 30.10
C GLY A 244 15.90 41.20 29.59
N VAL A 245 17.03 40.52 29.48
CA VAL A 245 17.12 39.04 29.56
C VAL A 245 16.72 38.57 30.97
N PRO A 246 16.16 37.36 31.09
CA PRO A 246 16.86 36.38 31.90
C PRO A 246 17.24 35.14 31.10
N SER A 247 18.47 34.73 31.35
CA SER A 247 19.17 33.60 30.81
C SER A 247 18.67 32.31 31.45
N THR A 248 17.99 31.44 30.69
CA THR A 248 17.98 29.99 30.97
C THR A 248 17.89 29.24 29.65
N LEU A 249 19.05 29.09 28.99
CA LEU A 249 19.24 28.23 27.84
C LEU A 249 20.27 27.18 28.24
N ALA A 250 19.79 26.03 28.69
CA ALA A 250 20.46 24.73 28.80
C ALA A 250 19.40 23.80 29.40
N THR A 251 19.00 22.65 28.85
CA THR A 251 19.78 21.58 28.20
C THR A 251 18.73 20.62 27.59
N GLY A 252 19.07 19.86 26.55
CA GLY A 252 18.11 18.97 25.87
C GLY A 252 17.52 17.88 26.77
N ALA A 253 16.20 17.70 26.70
CA ALA A 253 15.43 16.47 26.90
C ALA A 253 13.92 16.76 26.70
N GLY A 254 13.20 15.81 26.09
CA GLY A 254 11.74 15.67 25.87
C GLY A 254 10.78 16.81 26.26
N ALA A 255 10.08 17.36 25.27
CA ALA A 255 9.02 18.36 25.45
C ALA A 255 7.68 17.94 24.81
N HIS A 256 7.16 16.76 25.16
CA HIS A 256 5.80 16.35 24.77
C HIS A 256 4.87 15.96 25.94
N ASP A 257 5.37 15.83 27.18
CA ASP A 257 4.56 15.31 28.30
C ASP A 257 3.92 16.36 29.22
N SER A 258 4.29 17.64 29.13
CA SER A 258 3.85 18.62 30.15
C SER A 258 2.46 19.24 29.93
N LEU A 259 1.81 19.01 28.78
CA LEU A 259 0.53 19.64 28.42
C LEU A 259 -0.68 18.72 28.62
N ILE A 260 -0.49 17.40 28.54
CA ILE A 260 -1.55 16.39 28.70
C ILE A 260 -1.86 16.17 30.19
N GLU A 261 -0.86 16.33 31.06
CA GLU A 261 -1.04 16.20 32.52
C GLU A 261 -1.82 17.36 33.14
N GLN A 262 -1.80 18.54 32.50
CA GLN A 262 -2.53 19.73 32.98
C GLN A 262 -4.03 19.71 32.62
N LEU A 263 -4.41 18.99 31.55
CA LEU A 263 -5.80 18.84 31.11
C LEU A 263 -6.56 17.72 31.84
N GLY A 264 -5.85 16.78 32.46
CA GLY A 264 -6.44 15.68 33.24
C GLY A 264 -6.88 16.04 34.66
N SER A 265 -6.67 17.28 35.11
CA SER A 265 -7.03 17.67 36.47
C SER A 265 -8.50 18.07 36.58
N THR A 266 -9.20 17.44 37.52
CA THR A 266 -10.60 17.64 37.95
C THR A 266 -10.98 19.08 38.34
N ARG A 267 -10.05 20.05 38.22
CA ARG A 267 -10.30 21.48 38.42
C ARG A 267 -10.84 22.19 37.17
N VAL A 268 -10.54 21.73 35.96
CA VAL A 268 -11.02 22.37 34.71
C VAL A 268 -12.50 22.07 34.46
N ALA A 269 -12.96 20.85 34.80
CA ALA A 269 -14.37 20.48 34.71
C ALA A 269 -15.27 21.35 35.60
N GLY A 270 -14.79 21.78 36.77
CA GLY A 270 -15.51 22.71 37.65
C GLY A 270 -15.57 24.15 37.13
N ALA A 271 -14.60 24.56 36.31
CA ALA A 271 -14.54 25.91 35.75
C ALA A 271 -15.49 26.11 34.55
N LEU A 272 -15.70 25.07 33.73
CA LEU A 272 -16.62 25.14 32.59
C LEU A 272 -18.11 25.18 32.99
N SER A 273 -18.48 24.57 34.13
CA SER A 273 -19.87 24.60 34.63
C SER A 273 -20.33 25.99 35.06
N GLN A 274 -19.42 26.88 35.46
CA GLN A 274 -19.75 28.27 35.80
C GLN A 274 -19.90 29.18 34.57
N GLN A 275 -19.45 28.74 33.39
CA GLN A 275 -19.58 29.52 32.15
C GLN A 275 -20.88 29.24 31.37
N GLY A 276 -21.85 28.54 31.96
CA GLY A 276 -23.17 28.33 31.35
C GLY A 276 -23.13 27.40 30.13
N VAL A 277 -22.08 26.59 30.00
CA VAL A 277 -21.94 25.61 28.93
C VAL A 277 -22.82 24.39 29.26
N ASP A 278 -23.93 24.26 28.53
CA ASP A 278 -24.87 23.16 28.69
C ASP A 278 -24.29 21.86 28.10
N LEU A 279 -23.83 21.00 29.01
CA LEU A 279 -23.24 19.68 28.76
C LEU A 279 -24.22 18.68 28.11
N THR A 280 -25.49 19.05 27.93
CA THR A 280 -26.51 18.21 27.30
C THR A 280 -26.85 18.62 25.86
N SER A 281 -26.18 19.65 25.32
CA SER A 281 -26.46 20.15 23.97
C SER A 281 -26.05 19.16 22.86
N PRO A 282 -26.97 18.79 21.93
CA PRO A 282 -26.70 17.80 20.88
C PRO A 282 -25.55 18.18 19.94
N THR A 283 -25.35 19.47 19.70
CA THR A 283 -24.29 20.00 18.83
C THR A 283 -22.91 19.89 19.45
N MET A 284 -22.81 19.90 20.78
CA MET A 284 -21.52 19.77 21.48
C MET A 284 -21.08 18.31 21.58
N MET A 285 -22.03 17.37 21.65
CA MET A 285 -21.76 15.94 21.50
C MET A 285 -21.23 15.61 20.09
N GLU A 286 -21.78 16.26 19.06
CA GLU A 286 -21.29 16.14 17.67
C GLU A 286 -19.84 16.63 17.53
N ASP A 287 -19.51 17.79 18.12
CA ASP A 287 -18.15 18.34 18.12
C ASP A 287 -17.18 17.48 18.95
N LEU A 288 -17.64 16.92 20.07
CA LEU A 288 -16.84 16.02 20.90
C LEU A 288 -16.54 14.71 20.15
N MET A 289 -17.54 14.13 19.46
CA MET A 289 -17.37 12.89 18.68
C MET A 289 -16.44 13.08 17.48
N ASN A 290 -16.36 14.28 16.91
CA ASN A 290 -15.44 14.62 15.84
C ASN A 290 -14.04 15.03 16.34
N SER A 291 -13.82 15.10 17.65
CA SER A 291 -12.51 15.45 18.20
C SER A 291 -11.54 14.24 18.12
N PRO A 292 -10.32 14.43 17.59
CA PRO A 292 -9.38 13.32 17.37
C PRO A 292 -8.91 12.63 18.67
N GLY A 293 -8.97 13.32 19.81
CA GLY A 293 -8.66 12.72 21.13
C GLY A 293 -9.80 11.93 21.77
N PHE A 294 -11.06 12.17 21.36
CA PHE A 294 -12.21 11.46 21.92
C PHE A 294 -12.29 10.03 21.41
N SER A 295 -11.95 9.77 20.14
CA SER A 295 -11.88 8.42 19.58
C SER A 295 -10.92 7.52 20.38
N GLU A 296 -9.76 8.07 20.74
CA GLU A 296 -8.76 7.36 21.54
C GLU A 296 -9.19 7.20 23.00
N SER A 297 -9.86 8.21 23.58
CA SER A 297 -10.43 8.15 24.92
C SER A 297 -11.57 7.11 25.03
N LEU A 298 -12.46 7.06 24.03
CA LEU A 298 -13.57 6.11 23.97
C LEU A 298 -13.06 4.67 23.73
N SER A 299 -12.07 4.52 22.85
CA SER A 299 -11.40 3.23 22.62
C SER A 299 -10.74 2.73 23.92
N ARG A 300 -10.08 3.62 24.67
CA ARG A 300 -9.49 3.30 25.97
C ARG A 300 -10.55 2.95 27.03
N MET A 301 -11.69 3.64 27.03
CA MET A 301 -12.81 3.33 27.92
C MET A 301 -13.44 1.97 27.61
N MET A 302 -13.61 1.62 26.32
CA MET A 302 -14.21 0.35 25.88
C MET A 302 -13.23 -0.84 25.91
N SER A 303 -11.93 -0.56 25.96
CA SER A 303 -10.89 -1.58 26.09
C SER A 303 -10.54 -1.89 27.55
N ASP A 304 -10.87 -1.00 28.49
CA ASP A 304 -10.65 -1.20 29.92
C ASP A 304 -11.77 -2.05 30.57
N PRO A 305 -11.49 -3.31 30.97
CA PRO A 305 -12.47 -4.20 31.57
C PRO A 305 -12.95 -3.70 32.95
N ALA A 306 -12.16 -2.93 33.68
CA ALA A 306 -12.56 -2.42 35.00
C ALA A 306 -13.63 -1.32 34.89
N MET A 307 -13.57 -0.52 33.81
CA MET A 307 -14.59 0.48 33.50
C MET A 307 -15.91 -0.17 33.07
N LEU A 308 -15.86 -1.26 32.30
CA LEU A 308 -17.07 -2.02 31.92
C LEU A 308 -17.79 -2.60 33.14
N ASP A 309 -17.06 -3.12 34.12
CA ASP A 309 -17.64 -3.60 35.38
C ASP A 309 -18.27 -2.46 36.19
N GLN A 310 -17.69 -1.25 36.13
CA GLN A 310 -18.27 -0.05 36.76
C GLN A 310 -19.58 0.39 36.08
N VAL A 311 -19.67 0.30 34.75
CA VAL A 311 -20.89 0.62 34.01
C VAL A 311 -21.98 -0.42 34.27
N LEU A 312 -21.63 -1.71 34.25
CA LEU A 312 -22.55 -2.82 34.50
C LEU A 312 -23.02 -2.90 35.97
N SER A 313 -22.28 -2.27 36.89
CA SER A 313 -22.69 -2.09 38.29
C SER A 313 -23.49 -0.80 38.53
N SER A 314 -23.70 0.03 37.52
CA SER A 314 -24.56 1.20 37.65
C SER A 314 -26.01 0.81 37.99
N PRO A 315 -26.76 1.64 38.73
CA PRO A 315 -28.08 1.27 39.27
C PRO A 315 -29.10 0.85 38.21
N GLN A 316 -28.92 1.35 36.98
CA GLN A 316 -29.80 1.06 35.84
C GLN A 316 -29.59 -0.37 35.30
N PHE A 317 -28.37 -0.92 35.40
CA PHE A 317 -28.05 -2.27 34.95
C PHE A 317 -27.97 -3.27 36.10
N ALA A 318 -27.73 -2.81 37.33
CA ALA A 318 -27.70 -3.64 38.53
C ALA A 318 -29.05 -4.34 38.82
N SER A 319 -30.18 -3.75 38.37
CA SER A 319 -31.51 -4.36 38.49
C SER A 319 -31.78 -5.45 37.45
N LEU A 320 -30.87 -5.67 36.49
CA LEU A 320 -31.01 -6.73 35.51
C LEU A 320 -30.61 -8.10 36.08
N PRO A 321 -31.31 -9.17 35.68
CA PRO A 321 -30.92 -10.53 36.06
C PRO A 321 -29.43 -10.80 35.76
N PRO A 322 -28.73 -11.56 36.62
CA PRO A 322 -27.30 -11.81 36.47
C PRO A 322 -26.93 -12.42 35.10
N GLU A 323 -27.79 -13.28 34.56
CA GLU A 323 -27.62 -13.86 33.21
C GLU A 323 -27.65 -12.80 32.10
N ARG A 324 -28.51 -11.79 32.24
CA ARG A 324 -28.63 -10.71 31.23
C ARG A 324 -27.45 -9.75 31.30
N ARG A 325 -26.91 -9.49 32.49
CA ARG A 325 -25.68 -8.68 32.66
C ARG A 325 -24.47 -9.39 32.04
N GLU A 326 -24.36 -10.69 32.25
CA GLU A 326 -23.27 -11.49 31.66
C GLU A 326 -23.39 -11.57 30.13
N HIS A 327 -24.60 -11.74 29.60
CA HIS A 327 -24.82 -11.68 28.16
C HIS A 327 -24.42 -10.31 27.58
N MET A 328 -24.80 -9.22 28.23
CA MET A 328 -24.42 -7.88 27.78
C MET A 328 -22.90 -7.65 27.87
N ARG A 329 -22.24 -8.20 28.89
CA ARG A 329 -20.78 -8.21 29.02
C ARG A 329 -20.14 -8.92 27.81
N GLN A 330 -20.66 -10.08 27.43
CA GLN A 330 -20.17 -10.85 26.28
C GLN A 330 -20.41 -10.13 24.95
N THR A 331 -21.59 -9.52 24.76
CA THR A 331 -21.88 -8.73 23.56
C THR A 331 -20.93 -7.53 23.45
N MET A 332 -20.72 -6.78 24.54
CA MET A 332 -19.84 -5.61 24.56
C MET A 332 -18.36 -5.96 24.36
N GLN A 333 -17.95 -7.14 24.81
CA GLN A 333 -16.58 -7.64 24.62
C GLN A 333 -16.37 -8.32 23.26
N SER A 334 -17.43 -8.55 22.48
CA SER A 334 -17.33 -9.24 21.20
C SER A 334 -16.50 -8.43 20.18
N PRO A 335 -15.63 -9.08 19.38
CA PRO A 335 -14.84 -8.41 18.33
C PRO A 335 -15.73 -7.69 17.30
N PHE A 336 -16.89 -8.28 16.98
CA PHE A 336 -17.87 -7.69 16.07
C PHE A 336 -18.48 -6.39 16.61
N PHE A 337 -18.88 -6.36 17.89
CA PHE A 337 -19.42 -5.14 18.51
C PHE A 337 -18.35 -4.06 18.64
N ARG A 338 -17.12 -4.45 18.98
CA ARG A 338 -15.97 -3.55 18.99
C ARG A 338 -15.73 -2.93 17.63
N GLN A 339 -15.78 -3.72 16.56
CA GLN A 339 -15.61 -3.25 15.19
C GLN A 339 -16.74 -2.31 14.73
N MET A 340 -17.98 -2.61 15.13
CA MET A 340 -19.13 -1.76 14.85
C MET A 340 -19.03 -0.40 15.54
N MET A 341 -18.58 -0.38 16.80
CA MET A 341 -18.43 0.84 17.60
C MET A 341 -17.15 1.63 17.26
N SER A 342 -16.09 0.95 16.82
CA SER A 342 -14.85 1.59 16.37
C SER A 342 -14.97 2.21 14.98
N ASN A 343 -15.99 1.83 14.22
CA ASN A 343 -16.20 2.32 12.87
C ASN A 343 -17.21 3.51 12.89
N PRO A 344 -16.75 4.74 12.57
CA PRO A 344 -17.56 5.94 12.65
C PRO A 344 -18.65 5.99 11.58
N GLU A 345 -18.45 5.37 10.41
CA GLU A 345 -19.49 5.25 9.38
C GLU A 345 -20.68 4.40 9.86
N THR A 346 -20.43 3.29 10.56
CA THR A 346 -21.50 2.45 11.12
C THR A 346 -22.27 3.16 12.23
N LEU A 347 -21.60 3.95 13.07
CA LEU A 347 -22.25 4.74 14.12
C LEU A 347 -23.15 5.83 13.54
N ARG A 348 -22.70 6.53 12.49
CA ARG A 348 -23.53 7.52 11.78
C ARG A 348 -24.76 6.87 11.17
N MET A 349 -24.60 5.72 10.53
CA MET A 349 -25.71 4.95 9.98
C MET A 349 -26.69 4.50 11.08
N MET A 350 -26.18 4.03 12.22
CA MET A 350 -27.00 3.60 13.35
C MET A 350 -27.75 4.77 14.00
N MET A 351 -27.10 5.93 14.15
CA MET A 351 -27.72 7.14 14.72
C MET A 351 -28.76 7.73 13.75
N GLN A 352 -28.50 7.66 12.45
CA GLN A 352 -29.47 8.00 11.40
C GLN A 352 -30.65 7.01 11.39
N MET A 353 -30.40 5.71 11.60
CA MET A 353 -31.43 4.68 11.69
C MET A 353 -32.25 4.81 12.98
N GLN A 354 -31.64 5.16 14.11
CA GLN A 354 -32.36 5.44 15.36
C GLN A 354 -33.19 6.72 15.25
N ARG A 355 -32.74 7.73 14.49
CA ARG A 355 -33.57 8.90 14.14
C ARG A 355 -34.69 8.56 13.16
N SER A 356 -34.51 7.57 12.28
CA SER A 356 -35.55 7.13 11.33
C SER A 356 -36.49 6.05 11.90
N MET A 357 -36.12 5.40 13.01
CA MET A 357 -36.84 4.24 13.57
C MET A 357 -37.18 4.35 15.07
N GLY A 358 -36.77 5.43 15.76
CA GLY A 358 -37.22 5.77 17.12
C GLY A 358 -38.03 7.07 17.06
N GLY A 359 -39.34 7.10 17.30
CA GLY A 359 -40.04 6.40 18.38
C GLY A 359 -40.07 7.31 19.60
N GLY A 360 -40.89 8.37 19.51
CA GLY A 360 -41.19 9.25 20.64
C GLY A 360 -41.91 8.50 21.78
N PRO A 361 -42.05 9.12 22.97
CA PRO A 361 -42.56 8.45 24.16
C PRO A 361 -44.04 8.05 23.97
N PRO A 362 -44.48 6.92 24.55
CA PRO A 362 -45.85 6.45 24.39
C PRO A 362 -46.80 7.28 25.28
N GLY A 363 -47.63 8.12 24.68
CA GLY A 363 -48.75 8.75 25.40
C GLY A 363 -49.44 9.90 24.67
N GLY A 364 -50.67 9.64 24.21
CA GLY A 364 -51.74 10.65 24.18
C GLY A 364 -52.15 11.22 22.82
N GLY A 365 -53.38 10.88 22.41
CA GLY A 365 -54.36 11.89 21.99
C GLY A 365 -54.35 12.37 20.54
N GLN A 366 -55.47 12.10 19.84
CA GLN A 366 -55.90 12.74 18.60
C GLN A 366 -55.79 14.27 18.62
N SER A 367 -55.50 14.91 17.48
CA SER A 367 -56.42 15.82 16.75
C SER A 367 -55.75 17.01 15.99
N PHE A 368 -56.33 17.25 14.80
CA PHE A 368 -56.42 18.51 14.01
C PHE A 368 -55.21 19.10 13.26
N PRO A 369 -55.34 19.32 11.93
CA PRO A 369 -54.50 20.26 11.17
C PRO A 369 -55.08 21.68 11.21
N PRO A 370 -54.25 22.75 11.31
CA PRO A 370 -54.75 24.09 11.09
C PRO A 370 -54.83 24.44 9.59
N PRO A 371 -55.76 25.32 9.19
CA PRO A 371 -56.24 25.45 7.83
C PRO A 371 -55.73 26.70 7.11
N GLY A 372 -55.64 26.64 5.78
CA GLY A 372 -55.61 27.83 4.92
C GLY A 372 -54.36 28.01 4.07
N ALA A 373 -54.42 27.48 2.84
CA ALA A 373 -53.98 28.18 1.63
C ALA A 373 -54.54 27.42 0.41
N LEU A 374 -55.76 27.82 0.01
CA LEU A 374 -56.44 27.39 -1.21
C LEU A 374 -56.30 28.48 -2.28
N GLY A 375 -56.07 28.05 -3.53
CA GLY A 375 -56.38 28.79 -4.78
C GLY A 375 -55.14 29.07 -5.65
N GLN A 376 -55.10 28.83 -6.96
CA GLN A 376 -56.02 28.27 -7.99
C GLN A 376 -55.19 27.94 -9.27
N PRO A 377 -55.67 27.09 -10.22
CA PRO A 377 -55.03 26.67 -11.50
C PRO A 377 -55.64 27.44 -12.71
N PRO A 378 -55.63 27.03 -14.03
CA PRO A 378 -55.02 25.92 -14.80
C PRO A 378 -54.45 26.26 -16.23
N ASN A 379 -53.72 25.33 -16.88
CA ASN A 379 -53.79 24.84 -18.30
C ASN A 379 -52.47 24.11 -18.65
N GLN A 380 -52.37 22.79 -18.86
CA GLN A 380 -52.92 21.85 -19.85
C GLN A 380 -52.49 22.02 -21.32
N GLN A 381 -51.59 21.11 -21.75
CA GLN A 381 -51.56 20.32 -23.01
C GLN A 381 -50.43 19.25 -22.83
N GLN A 382 -50.68 17.94 -22.59
CA GLN A 382 -51.08 16.83 -23.51
C GLN A 382 -50.14 16.72 -24.74
N GLN A 383 -49.40 15.64 -25.04
CA GLN A 383 -49.70 14.19 -25.12
C GLN A 383 -48.37 13.36 -25.23
N GLU A 384 -48.18 12.22 -24.51
CA GLU A 384 -48.25 10.78 -24.95
C GLU A 384 -47.04 10.31 -25.83
N GLU A 385 -46.28 9.21 -25.67
CA GLU A 385 -46.32 7.84 -25.06
C GLU A 385 -44.88 7.37 -24.65
N GLN A 386 -44.60 6.68 -23.51
CA GLN A 386 -44.51 5.19 -23.25
C GLN A 386 -43.74 4.36 -24.30
N GLN A 387 -42.84 3.40 -24.01
CA GLN A 387 -42.52 2.46 -22.90
C GLN A 387 -41.04 1.98 -23.11
N SER A 388 -40.18 1.59 -22.16
CA SER A 388 -40.26 0.42 -21.26
C SER A 388 -39.04 0.42 -20.32
N GLN A 389 -39.22 0.26 -19.00
CA GLN A 389 -38.23 -0.44 -18.15
C GLN A 389 -38.88 -0.91 -16.84
N SER A 390 -38.69 -2.19 -16.57
CA SER A 390 -39.27 -3.00 -15.50
C SER A 390 -38.63 -2.72 -14.14
N GLN A 391 -39.48 -2.59 -13.13
CA GLN A 391 -39.17 -2.33 -11.73
C GLN A 391 -39.16 -3.65 -10.97
N GLU A 392 -38.00 -4.09 -10.45
CA GLU A 392 -37.90 -5.27 -9.57
C GLU A 392 -38.00 -4.90 -8.10
N ASN A 393 -38.64 -5.80 -7.35
CA ASN A 393 -39.20 -5.63 -6.02
C ASN A 393 -38.21 -6.16 -4.95
N PRO A 394 -37.66 -5.33 -4.03
CA PRO A 394 -36.55 -5.72 -3.15
C PRO A 394 -36.93 -6.56 -1.91
N LEU A 395 -38.14 -7.12 -1.86
CA LEU A 395 -38.62 -7.91 -0.70
C LEU A 395 -38.50 -9.44 -0.89
N ALA A 396 -37.99 -9.92 -2.03
CA ALA A 396 -37.86 -11.36 -2.31
C ALA A 396 -36.60 -12.01 -1.69
N GLY A 397 -35.62 -11.23 -1.24
CA GLY A 397 -34.32 -11.75 -0.76
C GLY A 397 -34.30 -12.33 0.65
N LEU A 398 -35.29 -12.02 1.50
CA LEU A 398 -35.33 -12.47 2.90
C LEU A 398 -35.94 -13.87 3.08
N GLN A 399 -36.71 -14.36 2.11
CA GLN A 399 -37.33 -15.68 2.17
C GLN A 399 -36.32 -16.81 1.93
N ASN A 400 -35.20 -16.54 1.25
CA ASN A 400 -34.22 -17.55 0.84
C ASN A 400 -33.08 -17.76 1.85
N LEU A 401 -32.98 -16.93 2.89
CA LEU A 401 -32.02 -17.10 4.00
C LEU A 401 -32.57 -18.07 5.08
N GLN A 402 -33.89 -18.18 5.20
CA GLN A 402 -34.56 -19.08 6.15
C GLN A 402 -34.41 -20.57 5.78
N ASN A 403 -34.19 -20.89 4.49
CA ASN A 403 -34.05 -22.28 4.02
C ASN A 403 -32.61 -22.82 4.08
N MET A 404 -31.61 -21.99 4.39
CA MET A 404 -30.21 -22.45 4.53
C MET A 404 -29.80 -22.70 5.98
N LEU A 405 -30.57 -22.19 6.96
CA LEU A 405 -30.30 -22.34 8.40
C LEU A 405 -31.22 -23.38 9.08
N GLY A 406 -31.79 -24.31 8.30
CA GLY A 406 -32.78 -25.29 8.76
C GLY A 406 -32.45 -26.77 8.49
N GLY A 407 -31.22 -27.10 8.10
CA GLY A 407 -30.86 -28.45 7.62
C GLY A 407 -29.60 -29.03 8.26
N ALA A 408 -29.64 -29.37 9.55
CA ALA A 408 -28.66 -30.27 10.15
C ALA A 408 -29.23 -30.89 11.44
N GLY A 409 -30.01 -31.96 11.27
CA GLY A 409 -30.51 -32.78 12.36
C GLY A 409 -30.37 -34.26 12.04
N ALA A 410 -29.70 -34.98 12.96
CA ALA A 410 -29.78 -36.41 13.24
C ALA A 410 -28.98 -37.43 12.40
N GLY A 411 -28.06 -38.12 13.10
CA GLY A 411 -27.79 -39.55 12.90
C GLY A 411 -26.33 -39.98 13.02
N GLY A 412 -25.99 -40.77 14.06
CA GLY A 412 -24.82 -41.67 14.00
C GLY A 412 -24.04 -41.89 15.30
N LEU A 413 -24.52 -42.83 16.14
CA LEU A 413 -23.81 -43.43 17.28
C LEU A 413 -22.62 -44.31 16.86
N GLY A 414 -21.58 -44.36 17.71
CA GLY A 414 -20.87 -45.62 18.03
C GLY A 414 -19.34 -45.55 18.04
N GLY A 415 -18.71 -45.78 19.21
CA GLY A 415 -17.28 -46.07 19.31
C GLY A 415 -16.67 -45.90 20.70
N LEU A 416 -16.84 -46.91 21.55
CA LEU A 416 -16.31 -47.07 22.91
C LEU A 416 -14.80 -47.38 22.95
N GLY A 417 -14.11 -46.88 24.00
CA GLY A 417 -13.23 -47.70 24.83
C GLY A 417 -11.73 -47.34 24.89
N GLY A 418 -11.23 -47.05 26.10
CA GLY A 418 -9.80 -47.00 26.39
C GLY A 418 -9.43 -46.35 27.73
N LEU A 419 -9.45 -47.15 28.80
CA LEU A 419 -9.29 -46.79 30.21
C LEU A 419 -7.81 -46.75 30.66
N GLY A 420 -7.45 -45.81 31.54
CA GLY A 420 -6.69 -46.10 32.78
C GLY A 420 -5.17 -45.84 32.83
N GLY A 421 -4.72 -45.22 33.93
CA GLY A 421 -3.31 -45.24 34.34
C GLY A 421 -2.88 -44.21 35.40
N LEU A 422 -3.20 -44.47 36.68
CA LEU A 422 -2.76 -43.75 37.89
C LEU A 422 -1.30 -44.10 38.30
N GLY A 423 -0.59 -43.16 38.96
CA GLY A 423 0.49 -43.45 39.94
C GLY A 423 1.83 -42.77 39.62
N GLY A 424 2.39 -41.91 40.48
CA GLY A 424 3.12 -42.36 41.68
C GLY A 424 3.87 -41.21 42.37
N LEU A 425 4.01 -41.34 43.69
CA LEU A 425 4.33 -40.34 44.71
C LEU A 425 5.60 -40.77 45.47
N GLY A 426 6.50 -39.84 45.84
CA GLY A 426 7.60 -40.04 46.82
C GLY A 426 9.02 -40.13 46.21
N GLY A 427 10.10 -39.61 46.81
CA GLY A 427 10.29 -39.09 48.16
C GLY A 427 11.70 -38.51 48.43
N LEU A 428 11.86 -38.06 49.67
CA LEU A 428 13.00 -37.44 50.37
C LEU A 428 14.39 -38.10 50.19
N GLY A 429 15.45 -37.27 50.25
CA GLY A 429 16.79 -37.67 50.74
C GLY A 429 17.87 -36.62 50.49
N GLY A 430 18.46 -36.03 51.53
CA GLY A 430 19.43 -34.93 51.45
C GLY A 430 20.90 -35.29 51.76
N LEU A 431 21.68 -34.20 51.88
CA LEU A 431 23.08 -34.02 52.34
C LEU A 431 24.26 -34.25 51.37
N GLY A 432 24.95 -33.15 51.05
CA GLY A 432 26.42 -33.13 50.92
C GLY A 432 27.03 -32.28 49.80
N GLY A 433 27.72 -31.18 50.16
CA GLY A 433 29.02 -30.82 49.53
C GLY A 433 29.08 -29.73 48.45
N PHE A 434 29.50 -28.54 48.87
CA PHE A 434 30.20 -27.44 48.15
C PHE A 434 30.54 -27.56 46.65
N GLY A 435 30.18 -26.52 45.89
CA GLY A 435 31.08 -25.85 44.93
C GLY A 435 30.66 -25.86 43.46
N GLY A 436 30.46 -24.66 42.88
CA GLY A 436 30.54 -24.44 41.43
C GLY A 436 29.31 -23.81 40.79
N PHE A 437 29.46 -22.56 40.33
CA PHE A 437 28.52 -21.87 39.45
C PHE A 437 28.26 -22.69 38.18
N GLY A 438 27.01 -23.07 37.96
CA GLY A 438 26.50 -23.65 36.73
C GLY A 438 24.99 -23.52 36.70
N ALA A 439 24.47 -22.61 35.88
CA ALA A 439 23.03 -22.51 35.64
C ALA A 439 22.52 -23.85 35.09
N GLN A 440 21.52 -24.43 35.75
CA GLN A 440 20.83 -25.62 35.26
C GLN A 440 20.11 -25.32 33.94
N PRO A 441 20.14 -26.22 32.95
CA PRO A 441 19.32 -26.07 31.75
C PRO A 441 17.84 -26.18 32.13
N GLN A 442 17.05 -25.21 31.66
CA GLN A 442 15.59 -25.29 31.75
C GLN A 442 15.11 -26.58 31.08
N SER A 443 14.21 -27.29 31.76
CA SER A 443 13.53 -28.45 31.22
C SER A 443 12.83 -28.09 29.91
N SER A 444 13.30 -28.64 28.80
CA SER A 444 12.63 -28.54 27.51
C SER A 444 11.32 -29.32 27.56
N ASP A 445 10.21 -28.64 27.29
CA ASP A 445 8.89 -29.27 27.10
C ASP A 445 8.99 -30.33 25.99
N SER A 446 8.80 -31.60 26.36
CA SER A 446 9.00 -32.77 25.50
C SER A 446 7.79 -33.11 24.64
N ARG A 447 6.71 -32.32 24.73
CA ARG A 447 5.52 -32.49 23.87
C ARG A 447 5.87 -32.22 22.40
N PRO A 448 5.16 -32.85 21.45
CA PRO A 448 5.35 -32.58 20.02
C PRO A 448 5.08 -31.08 19.71
N PRO A 449 5.78 -30.47 18.74
CA PRO A 449 5.64 -29.05 18.41
C PRO A 449 4.20 -28.60 18.13
N GLU A 450 3.39 -29.49 17.55
CA GLU A 450 1.97 -29.28 17.27
C GLU A 450 1.16 -29.01 18.55
N GLU A 451 1.40 -29.78 19.62
CA GLU A 451 0.73 -29.60 20.91
C GLU A 451 1.33 -28.45 21.73
N ARG A 452 2.63 -28.18 21.54
CA ARG A 452 3.31 -27.06 22.22
C ARG A 452 2.85 -25.71 21.74
N PHE A 453 2.51 -25.61 20.45
CA PHE A 453 2.15 -24.36 19.80
C PHE A 453 0.69 -24.30 19.37
N GLU A 454 -0.19 -25.13 19.93
CA GLU A 454 -1.60 -25.22 19.53
C GLU A 454 -2.30 -23.85 19.47
N THR A 455 -2.09 -23.01 20.50
CA THR A 455 -2.69 -21.67 20.57
C THR A 455 -2.14 -20.75 19.47
N GLN A 456 -0.83 -20.79 19.24
CA GLN A 456 -0.14 -19.99 18.23
C GLN A 456 -0.51 -20.43 16.81
N LEU A 457 -0.66 -21.73 16.58
CA LEU A 457 -1.12 -22.29 15.32
C LEU A 457 -2.57 -21.88 15.02
N SER A 458 -3.44 -21.88 16.03
CA SER A 458 -4.80 -21.36 15.87
C SER A 458 -4.82 -19.86 15.56
N GLN A 459 -3.90 -19.08 16.13
CA GLN A 459 -3.77 -17.64 15.83
C GLN A 459 -3.26 -17.40 14.40
N LEU A 460 -2.22 -18.12 13.97
CA LEU A 460 -1.71 -18.06 12.61
C LEU A 460 -2.78 -18.47 11.59
N ALA A 461 -3.53 -19.54 11.86
CA ALA A 461 -4.66 -19.97 11.03
C ALA A 461 -5.76 -18.89 10.95
N GLY A 462 -6.06 -18.22 12.07
CA GLY A 462 -7.01 -17.10 12.11
C GLY A 462 -6.55 -15.87 11.31
N MET A 463 -5.24 -15.71 11.11
CA MET A 463 -4.64 -14.66 10.26
C MET A 463 -4.50 -15.10 8.78
N GLY A 464 -4.96 -16.30 8.42
CA GLY A 464 -4.91 -16.82 7.06
C GLY A 464 -3.68 -17.66 6.71
N PHE A 465 -2.77 -17.90 7.67
CA PHE A 465 -1.66 -18.83 7.48
C PHE A 465 -2.13 -20.26 7.75
N THR A 466 -2.57 -20.96 6.70
CA THR A 466 -3.22 -22.29 6.80
C THR A 466 -2.26 -23.47 6.69
N ASP A 467 -0.99 -23.24 6.34
CA ASP A 467 0.03 -24.29 6.23
C ASP A 467 0.63 -24.63 7.61
N ALA A 468 0.12 -25.70 8.22
CA ALA A 468 0.52 -26.14 9.55
C ALA A 468 2.04 -26.42 9.66
N GLN A 469 2.67 -27.00 8.64
CA GLN A 469 4.09 -27.37 8.70
C GLN A 469 5.00 -26.14 8.64
N LYS A 470 4.66 -25.16 7.80
CA LYS A 470 5.39 -23.87 7.76
C LYS A 470 5.23 -23.09 9.05
N ASN A 471 4.01 -23.08 9.60
CA ASN A 471 3.72 -22.39 10.85
C ASN A 471 4.49 -22.99 12.04
N ILE A 472 4.52 -24.32 12.13
CA ILE A 472 5.31 -25.03 13.17
C ILE A 472 6.79 -24.69 13.02
N ARG A 473 7.33 -24.71 11.79
CA ARG A 473 8.73 -24.36 11.54
C ARG A 473 9.05 -22.91 11.94
N ALA A 474 8.15 -21.97 11.62
CA ALA A 474 8.31 -20.57 11.98
C ALA A 474 8.29 -20.40 13.51
N LEU A 475 7.34 -21.02 14.20
CA LEU A 475 7.23 -20.98 15.66
C LEU A 475 8.39 -21.68 16.36
N MET A 476 8.94 -22.75 15.79
CA MET A 476 10.16 -23.37 16.29
C MET A 476 11.37 -22.45 16.13
N ALA A 477 11.48 -21.73 15.00
CA ALA A 477 12.58 -20.80 14.74
C ALA A 477 12.52 -19.55 15.62
N THR A 478 11.32 -19.11 16.01
CA THR A 478 11.09 -17.89 16.79
C THR A 478 10.82 -18.15 18.27
N GLY A 479 10.93 -19.40 18.71
CA GLY A 479 10.70 -19.77 20.12
C GLY A 479 9.23 -19.65 20.57
N GLY A 480 8.28 -19.67 19.64
CA GLY A 480 6.84 -19.59 19.91
C GLY A 480 6.26 -18.18 19.87
N ASP A 481 7.04 -17.17 19.47
CA ASP A 481 6.54 -15.81 19.25
C ASP A 481 5.79 -15.74 17.90
N VAL A 482 4.51 -15.35 17.97
CA VAL A 482 3.61 -15.31 16.82
C VAL A 482 3.93 -14.16 15.87
N ASN A 483 4.31 -12.99 16.39
CA ASN A 483 4.63 -11.84 15.55
C ASN A 483 5.94 -12.08 14.79
N ALA A 484 6.96 -12.58 15.49
CA ALA A 484 8.21 -12.98 14.85
C ALA A 484 7.99 -14.15 13.89
N ALA A 485 7.08 -15.08 14.19
CA ALA A 485 6.74 -16.18 13.28
C ALA A 485 6.04 -15.68 12.01
N VAL A 486 5.19 -14.66 12.11
CA VAL A 486 4.57 -13.99 10.95
C VAL A 486 5.64 -13.32 10.09
N GLU A 487 6.58 -12.59 10.69
CA GLU A 487 7.72 -12.00 9.95
C GLU A 487 8.59 -13.08 9.29
N TYR A 488 8.86 -14.18 9.99
CA TYR A 488 9.59 -15.32 9.46
C TYR A 488 8.85 -15.98 8.28
N LEU A 489 7.52 -16.11 8.37
CA LEU A 489 6.66 -16.63 7.30
C LEU A 489 6.59 -15.70 6.09
N PHE A 490 6.70 -14.38 6.27
CA PHE A 490 6.82 -13.42 5.16
C PHE A 490 8.23 -13.39 4.54
N SER A 491 9.24 -13.88 5.26
CA SER A 491 10.62 -13.98 4.79
C SER A 491 10.97 -15.29 4.08
N MET A 492 10.10 -16.31 4.16
CA MET A 492 10.19 -17.61 3.48
C MET A 492 9.38 -17.61 2.19
#